data_AF-A0AAV3T7V8-F1
#
_entry.id   AF-A0AAV3T7V8-F1
#
_cell.length_a   1.000
_cell.length_b   1.000
_cell.length_c   1.000
_cell.angle_alpha   90.00
_cell.angle_beta   90.00
_cell.angle_gamma   90.00
#
_symmetry.space_group_name_H-M   'P 1'
#
loop_
_entity.id
_entity.type
_entity.pdbx_description
1 polymer ?
#
loop_
_entity_poly.entity_id
_entity_poly.type
_entity_poly.pdbx_seq_one_letter_code
_entity_poly.pdbx_strand_id
1 'polypeptide(L)' 'MQHCSACGERIRLGEAERCRCGQTIHAACDHYHREFECETSPDRWIGAQEF' A
#
# COMPACT_ATOMS: atom_id res chain seq x y z
N MET A 1 -0.48 -17.09 -2.25
CA MET A 1 -0.59 -16.35 -0.97
C MET A 1 -0.30 -14.89 -1.27
N GLN A 2 -1.13 -13.95 -0.81
CA GLN A 2 -0.96 -12.51 -1.09
C GLN A 2 -0.32 -11.82 0.12
N HIS A 3 0.66 -10.98 -0.13
CA HIS A 3 1.30 -10.11 0.88
C HIS A 3 0.89 -8.67 0.63
N CYS A 4 0.84 -7.87 1.68
CA CYS A 4 0.58 -6.45 1.60
C CYS A 4 1.80 -5.74 1.06
N SER A 5 1.64 -5.03 -0.05
CA SER A 5 2.75 -4.31 -0.66
C SER A 5 3.22 -3.09 0.16
N ALA A 6 2.43 -2.61 1.13
CA ALA A 6 2.80 -1.51 2.01
C ALA A 6 3.61 -1.97 3.24
N CYS A 7 3.12 -2.97 3.99
CA CYS A 7 3.79 -3.41 5.23
C CYS A 7 4.56 -4.74 5.09
N GLY A 8 4.45 -5.43 3.95
CA GLY A 8 5.10 -6.73 3.72
C GLY A 8 4.44 -7.93 4.42
N GLU A 9 3.50 -7.69 5.34
CA GLU A 9 2.83 -8.77 6.08
C GLU A 9 1.83 -9.55 5.20
N ARG A 10 1.50 -10.77 5.64
CA ARG A 10 0.52 -11.62 4.97
C ARG A 10 -0.88 -10.99 5.07
N ILE A 11 -1.61 -11.00 3.96
CA ILE A 11 -3.02 -10.62 3.95
C ILE A 11 -3.90 -11.85 4.12
N ARG A 12 -4.85 -11.82 5.06
CA ARG A 12 -5.87 -12.86 5.21
C ARG A 12 -7.02 -12.63 4.23
N LEU A 13 -7.75 -13.71 3.91
CA LEU A 13 -8.97 -13.64 3.12
C LEU A 13 -9.99 -12.72 3.82
N GLY A 14 -10.35 -11.61 3.17
CA GLY A 14 -11.26 -10.59 3.69
C GLY A 14 -10.60 -9.28 4.16
N GLU A 15 -9.28 -9.25 4.31
CA GLU A 15 -8.53 -8.03 4.70
C GLU A 15 -7.87 -7.32 3.51
N ALA A 16 -7.93 -7.93 2.33
CA ALA A 16 -7.30 -7.43 1.10
C ALA A 16 -8.15 -6.34 0.44
N GLU A 17 -7.56 -5.17 0.26
CA GLU A 17 -8.05 -4.15 -0.66
C GLU A 17 -7.06 -3.97 -1.81
N ARG A 18 -7.59 -3.55 -2.96
CA ARG A 18 -6.80 -3.29 -4.15
C ARG A 18 -6.70 -1.79 -4.36
N CYS A 19 -5.49 -1.27 -4.22
CA CYS A 19 -5.22 0.14 -4.44
C CYS A 19 -5.41 0.50 -5.94
N ARG A 20 -5.60 1.79 -6.23
CA ARG A 20 -5.72 2.28 -7.62
C ARG A 20 -4.46 2.04 -8.46
N CYS A 21 -3.29 1.94 -7.83
CA CYS A 21 -2.04 1.52 -8.48
C CYS A 21 -2.01 0.01 -8.83
N GLY A 22 -3.05 -0.75 -8.47
CA GLY A 22 -3.16 -2.18 -8.74
C GLY A 22 -2.54 -3.07 -7.67
N GLN A 23 -1.90 -2.53 -6.64
CA GLN A 23 -1.29 -3.29 -5.56
C GLN A 23 -2.33 -3.80 -4.55
N THR A 24 -2.05 -4.97 -3.97
CA THR A 24 -2.87 -5.55 -2.91
C THR A 24 -2.31 -5.14 -1.55
N ILE A 25 -3.13 -4.51 -0.72
CA ILE A 25 -2.76 -3.98 0.59
C ILE A 25 -3.85 -4.28 1.61
N HIS A 26 -3.54 -4.17 2.91
CA HIS A 26 -4.58 -4.22 3.93
C HIS A 26 -5.46 -2.97 3.86
N ALA A 27 -6.74 -3.10 4.20
CA ALA A 27 -7.64 -1.95 4.37
C ALA A 27 -7.05 -0.90 5.33
N ALA A 28 -6.41 -1.34 6.41
CA ALA A 28 -5.75 -0.46 7.37
C ALA A 28 -4.50 0.26 6.80
N CYS A 29 -3.84 -0.36 5.82
CA CYS A 29 -2.67 0.21 5.15
C CYS A 29 -3.05 1.08 3.95
N ASP A 30 -4.31 1.09 3.50
CA ASP A 30 -4.75 1.82 2.31
C ASP A 30 -4.54 3.33 2.42
N HIS A 31 -4.84 3.92 3.57
CA HIS A 31 -4.63 5.35 3.78
C HIS A 31 -3.16 5.74 3.71
N TYR A 32 -2.29 5.07 4.48
CA TYR A 32 -0.85 5.33 4.48
C TYR A 32 -0.23 5.05 3.10
N HIS A 33 -0.58 3.92 2.49
CA HIS A 33 -0.09 3.57 1.17
C HIS A 33 -0.49 4.63 0.15
N ARG A 34 -1.75 5.11 0.16
CA ARG A 34 -2.17 6.20 -0.75
C ARG A 34 -1.39 7.48 -0.52
N GLU A 35 -1.18 7.91 0.72
CA GLU A 35 -0.56 9.21 0.99
C GLU A 35 0.96 9.22 0.73
N PHE A 36 1.66 8.11 0.98
CA PHE A 36 3.13 8.08 0.97
C PHE A 36 3.73 7.13 -0.07
N GLU A 37 3.08 6.01 -0.37
CA GLU A 37 3.71 4.89 -1.10
C GLU A 37 3.02 4.52 -2.42
N CYS A 38 1.91 5.14 -2.80
CA CYS A 38 1.15 4.76 -3.98
C CYS A 38 1.52 5.64 -5.17
N GLU A 39 2.13 5.06 -6.20
CA GLU A 39 2.64 5.79 -7.38
C GLU A 39 1.60 6.59 -8.15
N THR A 40 0.35 6.16 -8.08
CA THR A 40 -0.76 6.81 -8.76
C THR A 40 -1.49 7.82 -7.87
N SER A 41 -1.04 8.03 -6.63
CA SER A 41 -1.69 8.95 -5.71
C SER A 41 -1.25 10.40 -5.95
N PRO A 42 -2.20 11.35 -5.99
CA PRO A 42 -1.89 12.75 -6.30
C PRO A 42 -0.99 13.43 -5.26
N ASP A 43 -1.04 12.99 -3.99
CA ASP A 43 -0.30 13.58 -2.87
C ASP A 43 0.94 12.77 -2.44
N ARG A 44 1.43 11.87 -3.31
CA ARG A 44 2.47 10.90 -2.93
C ARG A 44 3.78 11.58 -2.52
N TRP A 45 4.10 11.55 -1.22
CA TRP A 45 5.45 11.86 -0.72
C TRP A 45 6.29 10.59 -0.74
N ILE A 46 7.10 10.36 -1.78
CA ILE A 46 7.97 9.18 -1.89
C ILE A 46 9.16 9.34 -0.93
N GLY A 47 8.87 9.27 0.36
CA GLY A 47 9.84 9.39 1.47
C GLY A 47 10.67 8.12 1.69
N ALA A 48 11.25 7.57 0.62
CA ALA A 48 12.26 6.51 0.72
C ALA A 48 13.44 6.85 -0.20
N GLN A 49 14.13 7.94 0.13
CA GLN A 49 15.50 8.14 -0.30
C GLN A 49 16.31 8.49 0.94
N GLU A 50 16.71 7.45 1.69
CA GLU A 50 17.78 7.61 2.66
C GLU A 50 19.10 7.79 1.88
N PHE A 51 19.87 8.81 2.28
CA PHE A 51 21.18 9.18 1.72
C PHE A 51 22.28 8.18 2.11
#